data_AF-A0A9W6BN35-F1
#
_entry.id   AF-A0A9W6BN35-F1
#
_cell.length_a   1.000
_cell.length_b   1.000
_cell.length_c   1.000
_cell.angle_alpha   90.00
_cell.angle_beta   90.00
_cell.angle_gamma   90.00
#
_symmetry.space_group_name_H-M   'P 1'
#
loop_
_entity.id
_entity.type
_entity.pdbx_description
1 polymer ?
#
loop_
_entity_poly.entity_id
_entity_poly.type
_entity_poly.pdbx_seq_one_letter_code
_entity_poly.pdbx_strand_id
1 'polypeptide(L)'
;MSRRTFEHLLTQQPSLCKAWVSWAQMEKRCHRSNQSERWHRCREVLQRGLELNPSSSCLIQAWGLMELQRGNWLAAVMLLERSARLDSRCVPVLSWQHVRTAKKTVGSRRTRGSAVRPAASGAGGAAAGGGSGGAASSGGSGTR
;
A
#
# COMPACT_ATOMS: atom_id res chain seq x y z
N MET A 1 9.95 27.24 -12.23
CA MET A 1 10.46 27.14 -13.61
C MET A 1 10.53 25.71 -14.15
N SER A 2 10.79 24.68 -13.34
CA SER A 2 10.96 23.30 -13.85
C SER A 2 9.69 22.58 -14.38
N ARG A 3 8.48 22.86 -13.89
CA ARG A 3 7.25 22.21 -14.40
C ARG A 3 6.98 22.55 -15.87
N ARG A 4 7.04 23.85 -16.21
CA ARG A 4 6.82 24.35 -17.56
C ARG A 4 7.83 23.79 -18.57
N THR A 5 9.08 23.59 -18.16
CA THR A 5 10.10 22.98 -19.03
C THR A 5 9.81 21.50 -19.28
N PHE A 6 9.34 20.76 -18.27
CA PHE A 6 8.92 19.37 -18.47
C PHE A 6 7.67 19.26 -19.35
N GLU A 7 6.68 20.12 -19.15
CA GLU A 7 5.49 20.19 -20.00
C GLU A 7 5.88 20.41 -21.46
N HIS A 8 6.66 21.45 -21.74
CA HIS A 8 7.13 21.73 -23.09
C HIS A 8 7.90 20.55 -23.69
N LEU A 9 8.81 19.94 -22.92
CA LEU A 9 9.60 18.80 -23.37
C LEU A 9 8.73 17.58 -23.68
N LEU A 10 7.71 17.32 -22.87
CA LEU A 10 6.81 16.17 -23.04
C LEU A 10 5.79 16.37 -24.15
N THR A 11 5.43 17.62 -24.46
CA THR A 11 4.67 17.96 -25.68
C THR A 11 5.48 17.61 -26.93
N GLN A 12 6.79 17.83 -26.91
CA GLN A 12 7.68 17.48 -28.02
C GLN A 12 7.97 15.97 -28.08
N GLN A 13 8.17 15.33 -26.92
CA GLN A 13 8.57 13.91 -26.81
C GLN A 13 7.78 13.18 -25.72
N PRO A 14 6.53 12.75 -26.00
CA PRO A 14 5.69 12.07 -25.01
C PRO A 14 6.21 10.68 -24.63
N SER A 15 7.02 10.05 -25.50
CA SER A 15 7.60 8.72 -25.29
C SER A 15 8.73 8.70 -24.25
N LEU A 16 9.27 9.85 -23.85
CA LEU A 16 10.43 9.93 -22.97
C LEU A 16 10.07 9.62 -21.51
N CYS A 17 10.12 8.33 -21.17
CA CYS A 17 9.76 7.81 -19.85
C CYS A 17 10.60 8.42 -18.72
N LYS A 18 11.88 8.71 -18.97
CA LYS A 18 12.79 9.31 -17.98
C LYS A 18 12.36 10.73 -17.57
N ALA A 19 11.79 11.50 -18.50
CA ALA A 19 11.33 12.86 -18.21
C ALA A 19 10.10 12.84 -17.29
N TRP A 20 9.13 11.97 -17.55
CA TRP A 20 7.99 11.71 -16.67
C TRP A 20 8.42 11.31 -15.26
N VAL A 21 9.36 10.36 -15.13
CA VAL A 21 9.89 9.93 -13.82
C VAL A 21 10.60 11.09 -13.11
N SER A 22 11.39 11.87 -13.84
CA SER A 22 12.11 13.02 -13.27
C SER A 22 11.15 14.11 -12.79
N TRP A 23 10.08 14.38 -13.54
CA TRP A 23 9.02 15.31 -13.12
C TRP A 23 8.32 14.79 -11.85
N ALA A 24 7.93 13.53 -11.80
CA ALA A 24 7.33 12.93 -10.61
C ALA A 24 8.24 13.03 -9.37
N GLN A 25 9.56 12.83 -9.53
CA GLN A 25 10.54 13.02 -8.44
C GLN A 25 10.71 14.50 -8.05
N MET A 26 10.60 15.41 -9.00
CA MET A 26 10.65 16.85 -8.76
C MET A 26 9.44 17.29 -7.92
N GLU A 27 8.24 16.81 -8.23
CA GLU A 27 7.04 17.06 -7.42
C GLU A 27 7.19 16.58 -5.99
N LYS A 28 7.85 15.44 -5.82
CA LYS A 28 8.20 14.92 -4.50
C LYS A 28 9.11 15.87 -3.72
N ARG A 29 10.00 16.61 -4.38
CA ARG A 29 10.91 17.55 -3.70
C ARG A 29 10.25 18.91 -3.42
N CYS A 30 9.37 19.36 -4.31
CA CYS A 30 8.68 20.65 -4.18
C CYS A 30 7.65 20.66 -3.04
N HIS A 31 6.90 19.57 -2.85
CA HIS A 31 5.86 19.48 -1.82
C HIS A 31 6.38 18.85 -0.51
N ARG A 32 7.42 19.43 0.12
CA ARG A 32 7.97 18.90 1.39
C ARG A 32 6.99 19.02 2.57
N SER A 33 6.19 20.07 2.60
CA SER A 33 5.31 20.41 3.72
C SER A 33 4.07 19.52 3.81
N ASN A 34 3.53 19.08 2.66
CA ASN A 34 2.30 18.27 2.60
C ASN A 34 2.57 16.89 2.00
N GLN A 35 2.74 15.87 2.85
CA GLN A 35 2.98 14.50 2.38
C GLN A 35 1.86 13.96 1.49
N SER A 36 0.60 14.18 1.84
CA SER A 36 -0.54 13.71 1.04
C SER A 36 -0.51 14.29 -0.37
N GLU A 37 -0.37 15.61 -0.49
CA GLU A 37 -0.31 16.31 -1.77
C GLU A 37 0.89 15.85 -2.61
N ARG A 38 2.05 15.67 -1.97
CA ARG A 38 3.27 15.16 -2.61
C ARG A 38 3.04 13.84 -3.34
N TRP A 39 2.39 12.88 -2.67
CA TRP A 39 2.11 11.57 -3.26
C TRP A 39 1.00 11.64 -4.31
N HIS A 40 -0.01 12.48 -4.11
CA HIS A 40 -1.08 12.71 -5.08
C HIS A 40 -0.54 13.29 -6.40
N ARG A 41 0.23 14.39 -6.34
CA ARG A 41 0.84 15.00 -7.53
C ARG A 41 1.78 14.05 -8.26
N CYS A 42 2.59 13.30 -7.52
CA CYS A 42 3.48 12.29 -8.10
C CYS A 42 2.70 11.21 -8.86
N ARG A 43 1.56 10.76 -8.32
CA ARG A 43 0.67 9.80 -9.00
C ARG A 43 0.05 10.38 -10.24
N GLU A 44 -0.46 11.62 -10.19
CA GLU A 44 -1.06 12.28 -11.35
C GLU A 44 -0.07 12.35 -12.52
N VAL A 45 1.19 12.75 -12.26
CA VAL A 45 2.22 12.84 -13.30
C VAL A 45 2.53 11.46 -13.89
N LEU A 46 2.68 10.42 -13.06
CA LEU A 46 2.94 9.06 -13.53
C LEU A 46 1.76 8.46 -14.29
N GLN A 47 0.53 8.75 -13.87
CA GLN A 47 -0.69 8.29 -14.53
C GLN A 47 -0.81 8.91 -15.92
N ARG A 48 -0.61 10.24 -16.05
CA ARG A 48 -0.57 10.91 -17.36
C ARG A 48 0.49 10.33 -18.28
N GLY A 49 1.68 10.03 -17.74
CA GLY A 49 2.73 9.36 -18.51
C GLY A 49 2.32 7.97 -18.98
N LEU A 50 1.56 7.22 -18.19
CA LEU A 50 1.06 5.89 -18.55
C LEU A 50 -0.13 5.93 -19.52
N GLU A 51 -0.97 6.96 -19.46
CA GLU A 51 -2.04 7.18 -20.45
C GLU A 51 -1.43 7.41 -21.85
N LEU A 52 -0.32 8.14 -21.91
CA LEU A 52 0.43 8.37 -23.15
C LEU A 52 1.30 7.19 -23.57
N ASN A 53 1.83 6.41 -22.60
CA ASN A 53 2.65 5.24 -22.86
C ASN A 53 2.30 4.08 -21.89
N PRO A 54 1.26 3.29 -22.21
CA PRO A 54 0.78 2.22 -21.33
C PRO A 54 1.74 1.02 -21.24
N SER A 55 2.67 0.91 -22.19
CA SER A 55 3.63 -0.20 -22.30
C SER A 55 4.99 0.11 -21.66
N SER A 56 5.14 1.29 -21.04
CA SER A 56 6.40 1.67 -20.40
C SER A 56 6.64 0.91 -19.10
N SER A 57 7.54 -0.07 -19.16
CA SER A 57 8.04 -0.79 -17.97
C SER A 57 8.64 0.16 -16.93
N CYS A 58 9.33 1.21 -17.38
CA CYS A 58 9.99 2.20 -16.53
C CYS A 58 8.99 3.01 -15.70
N LEU A 59 7.86 3.44 -16.29
CA LEU A 59 6.82 4.19 -15.56
C LEU A 59 6.11 3.31 -14.53
N ILE A 60 5.77 2.08 -14.90
CA ILE A 60 5.14 1.12 -14.00
C ILE A 60 6.08 0.79 -12.82
N GLN A 61 7.37 0.60 -13.09
CA GLN A 61 8.37 0.38 -12.06
C GLN A 61 8.47 1.58 -11.11
N ALA A 62 8.55 2.81 -11.65
CA ALA A 62 8.61 4.02 -10.85
C ALA A 62 7.38 4.20 -9.95
N TRP A 63 6.20 3.88 -10.45
CA TRP A 63 4.97 3.88 -9.66
C TRP A 63 5.02 2.82 -8.54
N GLY A 64 5.43 1.58 -8.86
CA GLY A 64 5.58 0.53 -7.85
C GLY A 64 6.53 0.90 -6.71
N LEU A 65 7.67 1.51 -7.03
CA LEU A 65 8.62 2.01 -6.03
C LEU A 65 8.06 3.16 -5.19
N MET A 66 7.24 4.04 -5.78
CA MET A 66 6.56 5.12 -5.06
C MET A 66 5.52 4.56 -4.08
N GLU A 67 4.72 3.56 -4.48
CA GLU A 67 3.77 2.87 -3.59
C GLU A 67 4.49 2.18 -2.43
N LEU A 68 5.66 1.58 -2.70
CA LEU A 68 6.50 0.95 -1.70
C LEU A 68 6.92 1.97 -0.62
N GLN A 69 7.33 3.17 -1.02
CA GLN A 69 7.68 4.24 -0.09
C GLN A 69 6.48 4.78 0.69
N ARG A 70 5.27 4.70 0.13
CA ARG A 70 4.03 5.06 0.83
C ARG A 70 3.58 4.00 1.84
N GLY A 71 4.15 2.79 1.79
CA GLY A 71 3.72 1.64 2.61
C GLY A 71 2.59 0.80 1.98
N ASN A 72 2.26 1.03 0.71
CA ASN A 72 1.25 0.28 -0.02
C ASN A 72 1.87 -0.99 -0.65
N TRP A 73 2.15 -1.98 0.20
CA TRP A 73 2.90 -3.19 -0.18
C TRP A 73 2.24 -4.00 -1.29
N LEU A 74 0.91 -4.16 -1.27
CA LEU A 74 0.19 -4.96 -2.26
C LEU A 74 0.29 -4.33 -3.67
N ALA A 75 -0.04 -3.04 -3.78
CA ALA A 75 0.02 -2.32 -5.05
C ALA A 75 1.47 -2.25 -5.58
N ALA A 76 2.44 -2.01 -4.69
CA ALA A 76 3.85 -2.00 -5.05
C ALA A 76 4.30 -3.32 -5.68
N VAL A 77 4.00 -4.45 -5.04
CA VAL A 77 4.37 -5.78 -5.55
C VAL A 77 3.73 -6.06 -6.90
N MET A 78 2.42 -5.81 -7.03
CA MET A 78 1.71 -6.04 -8.30
C MET A 78 2.28 -5.21 -9.46
N LEU A 79 2.56 -3.93 -9.22
CA LEU A 79 3.14 -3.04 -10.24
C LEU A 79 4.56 -3.48 -10.62
N LEU A 80 5.40 -3.82 -9.63
CA LEU A 80 6.76 -4.29 -9.90
C LEU A 80 6.78 -5.60 -10.67
N GLU A 81 5.91 -6.56 -10.34
CA GLU A 81 5.77 -7.81 -11.09
C GLU A 81 5.25 -7.58 -12.52
N ARG A 82 4.32 -6.64 -12.70
CA ARG A 82 3.88 -6.22 -14.04
C ARG A 82 5.03 -5.62 -14.83
N SER A 83 5.84 -4.75 -14.23
CA SER A 83 7.00 -4.14 -14.90
C SER A 83 8.05 -5.19 -15.33
N ALA A 84 8.32 -6.18 -14.48
CA ALA A 84 9.27 -7.26 -14.76
C ALA A 84 8.80 -8.21 -15.88
N ARG A 85 7.49 -8.36 -16.07
CA ARG A 85 6.93 -9.11 -17.21
C ARG A 85 7.08 -8.38 -18.54
N LEU A 86 7.10 -7.05 -18.52
CA LEU A 86 7.26 -6.23 -19.73
C LEU A 86 8.72 -6.10 -20.16
N ASP A 87 9.63 -5.89 -19.21
CA ASP A 87 11.06 -5.78 -19.49
C ASP A 87 11.87 -6.62 -18.49
N SER A 88 12.73 -7.48 -19.04
CA SER A 88 13.66 -8.32 -18.27
C SER A 88 14.66 -7.49 -17.46
N ARG A 89 14.92 -6.24 -17.86
CA ARG A 89 15.79 -5.31 -17.11
C ARG A 89 15.19 -4.84 -15.78
N CYS A 90 13.88 -4.97 -15.62
CA CYS A 90 13.19 -4.60 -14.38
C CYS A 90 13.19 -5.76 -13.35
N VAL A 91 13.58 -6.98 -13.74
CA VAL A 91 13.60 -8.17 -12.88
C VAL A 91 14.46 -8.01 -11.61
N PRO A 92 15.66 -7.39 -11.65
CA PRO A 92 16.47 -7.21 -10.44
C PRO A 92 15.78 -6.40 -9.34
N VAL A 93 14.82 -5.53 -9.68
CA VAL A 93 14.09 -4.68 -8.72
C VAL A 93 13.25 -5.53 -7.77
N LEU A 94 12.79 -6.70 -8.20
CA LEU A 94 12.04 -7.65 -7.37
C LEU A 94 12.90 -8.28 -6.27
N SER A 95 14.22 -8.31 -6.44
CA SER A 95 15.16 -8.90 -5.48
C SER A 95 15.50 -7.99 -4.30
N TRP A 96 15.14 -6.69 -4.39
CA TRP A 96 15.45 -5.71 -3.36
C TRP A 96 14.82 -6.07 -2.02
N GLN A 97 15.58 -5.86 -0.92
CA GLN A 97 15.17 -6.24 0.43
C GLN A 97 13.80 -5.69 0.82
N HIS A 98 13.53 -4.42 0.53
CA HIS A 98 12.24 -3.77 0.80
C HIS A 98 11.07 -4.36 0.00
N VAL A 99 11.32 -4.84 -1.22
CA VAL A 99 10.29 -5.49 -2.05
C VAL A 99 10.04 -6.91 -1.54
N ARG A 100 11.09 -7.61 -1.12
CA ARG A 100 10.98 -8.94 -0.50
C ARG A 100 10.22 -8.90 0.82
N THR A 101 10.48 -7.92 1.68
CA THR A 101 9.73 -7.75 2.93
C THR A 101 8.27 -7.42 2.63
N ALA A 102 8.00 -6.52 1.67
CA ALA A 102 6.64 -6.23 1.20
C ALA A 102 5.90 -7.50 0.72
N LYS A 103 6.55 -8.34 -0.10
CA LYS A 103 6.00 -9.63 -0.57
C LYS A 103 5.65 -10.57 0.59
N LYS A 104 6.54 -10.71 1.57
CA LYS A 104 6.28 -11.54 2.77
C LYS A 104 5.09 -11.02 3.58
N THR A 105 4.98 -9.70 3.74
CA THR A 105 3.86 -9.06 4.43
C THR A 105 2.53 -9.29 3.70
N VAL A 106 2.53 -9.19 2.36
CA VAL A 106 1.35 -9.47 1.54
C VAL A 106 0.95 -10.95 1.64
N GLY A 107 1.91 -11.87 1.54
CA GLY A 107 1.67 -13.31 1.69
C GLY A 107 1.06 -13.68 3.06
N SER A 108 1.57 -13.07 4.13
CA SER A 108 1.06 -13.27 5.50
C SER A 108 -0.36 -12.74 5.70
N ARG A 109 -0.77 -11.72 4.93
CA ARG A 109 -2.15 -11.19 4.97
C ARG A 109 -3.11 -12.10 4.19
N ARG A 110 -2.66 -12.71 3.09
CA ARG A 110 -3.44 -13.67 2.30
C ARG A 110 -3.72 -14.95 3.10
N THR A 111 -2.74 -15.45 3.85
CA THR A 111 -2.95 -16.63 4.72
C THR A 111 -3.89 -16.33 5.89
N ARG A 112 -3.82 -15.13 6.47
CA ARG A 112 -4.70 -14.71 7.57
C ARG A 112 -6.15 -14.48 7.14
N GLY A 113 -6.38 -14.05 5.89
CA GLY A 113 -7.73 -13.91 5.30
C GLY A 113 -8.36 -15.23 4.83
N SER A 114 -7.55 -16.27 4.61
CA SER A 114 -8.04 -17.62 4.25
C SER A 114 -8.42 -18.46 5.47
N ALA A 115 -8.11 -18.01 6.68
CA ALA A 115 -8.68 -18.55 7.91
C ALA A 115 -10.10 -17.97 8.10
N VAL A 116 -11.00 -18.33 7.20
CA VAL A 116 -12.44 -18.24 7.44
C VAL A 116 -12.71 -19.07 8.70
N ARG A 117 -13.13 -18.41 9.77
CA ARG A 117 -13.66 -19.05 10.97
C ARG A 117 -14.65 -20.13 10.52
N PRO A 118 -14.52 -21.40 10.94
CA PRO A 118 -15.63 -22.32 10.75
C PRO A 118 -16.81 -21.72 11.50
N ALA A 119 -17.88 -21.46 10.74
CA ALA A 119 -19.16 -21.05 11.28
C ALA A 119 -19.56 -22.06 12.35
N ALA A 120 -19.64 -21.63 13.60
CA ALA A 120 -20.25 -22.41 14.66
C ALA A 120 -21.75 -22.48 14.38
N SER A 121 -22.16 -23.46 13.57
CA SER A 121 -23.55 -23.89 13.45
C SER A 121 -23.80 -25.02 14.44
N GLY A 122 -24.68 -24.76 15.40
CA GLY A 122 -25.63 -25.74 15.92
C GLY A 122 -25.13 -26.78 16.93
N ALA A 123 -25.46 -26.54 18.21
CA ALA A 123 -26.18 -27.47 19.09
C ALA A 123 -26.52 -26.66 20.36
N GLY A 124 -27.79 -26.39 20.68
CA GLY A 124 -28.82 -27.39 20.96
C GLY A 124 -28.87 -27.57 22.48
N GLY A 125 -29.85 -26.95 23.12
CA GLY A 125 -29.86 -26.70 24.57
C GLY A 125 -30.29 -27.86 25.46
N ALA A 126 -30.19 -27.62 26.78
CA ALA A 126 -30.94 -28.20 27.89
C ALA A 126 -30.23 -27.70 29.17
N ALA A 127 -30.80 -26.87 30.06
CA ALA A 127 -31.96 -27.05 30.93
C ALA A 127 -31.50 -27.12 32.40
N ALA A 128 -32.11 -26.24 33.20
CA ALA A 128 -32.55 -26.44 34.59
C ALA A 128 -31.55 -26.38 35.78
N GLY A 129 -32.03 -25.67 36.81
CA GLY A 129 -31.66 -25.78 38.24
C GLY A 129 -30.62 -24.75 38.67
N GLY A 130 -30.93 -23.69 39.43
CA GLY A 130 -31.77 -23.65 40.63
C GLY A 130 -30.86 -23.64 41.85
N GLY A 131 -30.72 -22.49 42.52
CA GLY A 131 -29.83 -22.35 43.68
C GLY A 131 -29.77 -20.93 44.22
N SER A 132 -30.89 -20.46 44.77
CA SER A 132 -31.00 -19.24 45.58
C SER A 132 -30.54 -19.47 47.03
N GLY A 133 -29.89 -18.47 47.61
CA GLY A 133 -29.60 -18.35 49.05
C GLY A 133 -28.18 -17.81 49.24
N GLY A 134 -27.88 -16.77 50.00
CA GLY A 134 -28.59 -15.91 50.94
C GLY A 134 -27.48 -15.06 51.59
N ALA A 135 -27.58 -13.74 51.56
CA ALA A 135 -27.75 -12.87 52.74
C ALA A 135 -26.46 -12.50 53.51
N ALA A 136 -26.55 -11.33 54.16
CA ALA A 136 -25.67 -10.69 55.15
C ALA A 136 -24.40 -9.99 54.60
N SER A 137 -24.32 -8.65 54.48
CA SER A 137 -24.45 -7.52 55.43
C SER A 137 -23.12 -7.08 56.08
N SER A 138 -22.76 -5.82 55.76
CA SER A 138 -22.19 -4.76 56.62
C SER A 138 -20.87 -4.93 57.39
N GLY A 139 -20.03 -3.88 57.27
CA GLY A 139 -18.94 -3.50 58.18
C GLY A 139 -17.69 -3.12 57.38
N GLY A 140 -17.09 -1.92 57.42
CA GLY A 140 -17.12 -0.86 58.42
C GLY A 140 -15.67 -0.50 58.77
N SER A 141 -15.22 0.68 58.33
CA SER A 141 -14.24 1.58 59.01
C SER A 141 -12.75 1.22 59.15
N GLY A 142 -11.91 2.26 59.06
CA GLY A 142 -10.61 2.35 59.77
C GLY A 142 -9.40 2.54 58.86
N THR A 143 -9.13 3.76 58.35
CA THR A 143 -8.08 4.68 58.87
C THR A 143 -6.91 4.02 59.59
N ARG A 144 -5.72 4.11 58.98
CA ARG A 144 -4.45 4.40 59.65
C ARG A 144 -3.48 5.03 58.66
#